data_AF-A0A8J1LAN0-F1
#
_entry.id   AF-A0A8J1LAN0-F1
#
_cell.length_a   1.000
_cell.length_b   1.000
_cell.length_c   1.000
_cell.angle_alpha   90.00
_cell.angle_beta   90.00
_cell.angle_gamma   90.00
#
_symmetry.space_group_name_H-M   'P 1'
#
loop_
_entity.id
_entity.type
_entity.pdbx_description
1 polymer ?
#
loop_
_entity_poly.entity_id
_entity_poly.type
_entity_poly.pdbx_seq_one_letter_code
_entity_poly.pdbx_strand_id
1 'polypeptide(L)'
;MEKSTGWQMMTLFTSGTQTIEGRLTHVTVGPAGVWGVNKDDYIYRLNNFYWVQVSGRLNPIDAGGDKFISGANADDDIYCVSQDPSTFPANAIPYVHVEGKLKHYACGPLGCWGVNSANEIYYRNQVTPKLMPGYRMG
;
A
#
# COMPACT_ATOMS: atom_id res chain seq x y z
N MET A 1 -29.51 -42.24 15.25
CA MET A 1 -28.18 -42.08 14.63
C MET A 1 -28.42 -41.92 13.14
N GLU A 2 -28.10 -40.75 12.59
CA GLU A 2 -27.60 -40.62 11.22
C GLU A 2 -26.93 -39.23 11.14
N LYS A 3 -25.66 -39.22 10.71
CA LYS A 3 -24.89 -38.00 10.47
C LYS A 3 -25.07 -37.64 8.99
N SER A 4 -25.29 -36.38 8.66
CA SER A 4 -24.84 -35.86 7.36
C SER A 4 -24.41 -34.39 7.45
N THR A 5 -23.24 -34.18 6.88
CA THR A 5 -22.38 -33.01 6.76
C THR A 5 -22.86 -32.03 5.69
N GLY A 6 -22.61 -30.73 5.84
CA GLY A 6 -22.69 -29.82 4.70
C GLY A 6 -22.60 -28.34 5.06
N TRP A 7 -21.40 -27.76 4.87
CA TRP A 7 -21.15 -26.39 4.41
C TRP A 7 -22.18 -25.31 4.81
N GLN A 8 -21.98 -24.67 5.96
CA GLN A 8 -22.41 -23.28 6.10
C GLN A 8 -21.31 -22.39 5.53
N MET A 9 -21.41 -22.19 4.23
CA MET A 9 -20.83 -21.08 3.48
C MET A 9 -20.96 -19.82 4.33
N MET A 10 -19.82 -19.23 4.72
CA MET A 10 -19.73 -18.14 5.68
C MET A 10 -20.45 -16.91 5.12
N THR A 11 -21.72 -16.86 5.48
CA THR A 11 -22.68 -15.77 5.64
C THR A 11 -22.41 -14.49 4.86
N LEU A 12 -23.34 -14.20 3.94
CA LEU A 12 -23.80 -12.87 3.52
C LEU A 12 -23.41 -11.77 4.52
N PHE A 13 -22.57 -10.81 4.10
CA PHE A 13 -22.33 -9.62 4.90
C PHE A 13 -23.66 -8.87 5.08
N THR A 14 -24.19 -8.91 6.29
CA THR A 14 -25.16 -7.94 6.76
C THR A 14 -24.51 -6.55 6.68
N SER A 15 -25.23 -5.56 6.18
CA SER A 15 -24.76 -4.18 6.18
C SER A 15 -24.44 -3.76 7.61
N GLY A 16 -23.16 -3.55 7.93
CA GLY A 16 -22.70 -3.17 9.26
C GLY A 16 -21.23 -2.82 9.26
N THR A 17 -20.84 -1.87 10.11
CA THR A 17 -19.43 -1.54 10.32
C THR A 17 -18.79 -2.64 11.16
N GLN A 18 -17.71 -3.23 10.66
CA GLN A 18 -16.86 -4.15 11.41
C GLN A 18 -15.59 -3.41 11.85
N THR A 19 -15.27 -3.48 13.13
CA THR A 19 -13.99 -3.01 13.65
C THR A 19 -12.90 -4.00 13.28
N ILE A 20 -11.81 -3.51 12.68
CA ILE A 20 -10.56 -4.26 12.48
C ILE A 20 -9.56 -3.73 13.51
N GLU A 21 -9.09 -4.59 14.40
CA GLU A 21 -8.15 -4.18 15.45
C GLU A 21 -6.84 -3.67 14.84
N GLY A 22 -6.43 -2.45 15.20
CA GLY A 22 -5.19 -1.82 14.73
C GLY A 22 -5.08 -0.38 15.24
N ARG A 23 -3.85 0.17 15.21
CA ARG A 23 -3.58 1.57 15.58
C ARG A 23 -2.82 2.26 14.46
N LEU A 24 -3.56 2.69 13.43
CA LEU A 24 -3.02 3.31 12.23
C LEU A 24 -3.41 4.79 12.17
N THR A 25 -2.51 5.62 11.65
CA THR A 25 -2.74 7.05 11.40
C THR A 25 -3.20 7.31 9.96
N HIS A 26 -2.92 6.37 9.05
CA HIS A 26 -3.34 6.42 7.67
C HIS A 26 -3.65 5.01 7.15
N VAL A 27 -4.71 4.87 6.36
CA VAL A 27 -5.10 3.64 5.66
C VAL A 27 -5.44 4.00 4.22
N THR A 28 -4.94 3.19 3.29
CA THR A 28 -5.18 3.29 1.86
C THR A 28 -5.72 1.96 1.33
N VAL A 29 -6.55 2.03 0.30
CA VAL A 29 -7.14 0.88 -0.38
C VAL A 29 -7.02 1.08 -1.88
N GLY A 30 -6.59 0.05 -2.59
CA GLY A 30 -6.58 0.07 -4.05
C GLY A 30 -6.20 -1.28 -4.65
N PRO A 31 -5.83 -1.32 -5.93
CA PRO A 31 -5.48 -2.56 -6.62
C PRO A 31 -4.30 -3.32 -5.98
N ALA A 32 -3.45 -2.64 -5.21
CA ALA A 32 -2.36 -3.27 -4.45
C ALA A 32 -2.79 -3.84 -3.09
N GLY A 33 -4.09 -3.82 -2.77
CA GLY A 33 -4.66 -4.30 -1.50
C GLY A 33 -4.92 -3.17 -0.50
N VAL A 34 -5.05 -3.54 0.78
CA VAL A 34 -5.27 -2.60 1.88
C VAL A 34 -3.99 -2.47 2.69
N TRP A 35 -3.53 -1.22 2.84
CA TRP A 35 -2.29 -0.88 3.52
C TRP A 35 -2.51 0.27 4.48
N GLY A 36 -1.61 0.45 5.43
CA GLY A 36 -1.61 1.62 6.28
C GLY A 36 -0.33 1.77 7.06
N VAL A 37 -0.21 2.89 7.75
CA VAL A 37 0.95 3.22 8.59
C VAL A 37 0.49 3.64 9.97
N ASN A 38 1.31 3.40 10.98
CA ASN A 38 1.05 3.85 12.35
C ASN A 38 1.75 5.17 12.66
N LYS A 39 1.59 5.65 13.90
CA LYS A 39 2.18 6.91 14.39
C LYS A 39 3.72 6.94 14.38
N ASP A 40 4.36 5.78 14.29
CA ASP A 40 5.82 5.62 14.24
C ASP A 40 6.26 5.29 12.80
N ASP A 41 5.41 5.56 11.81
CA ASP A 41 5.59 5.33 10.38
C ASP A 41 5.79 3.86 9.97
N TYR A 42 5.55 2.90 10.87
CA TYR A 42 5.62 1.48 10.51
C TYR A 42 4.51 1.10 9.55
N ILE A 43 4.86 0.32 8.55
CA ILE A 43 3.96 -0.09 7.46
C ILE A 43 3.24 -1.39 7.83
N TYR A 44 1.95 -1.46 7.52
CA TYR A 44 1.12 -2.64 7.71
C TYR A 44 0.33 -2.95 6.44
N ARG A 45 0.24 -4.24 6.12
CA ARG A 45 -0.65 -4.78 5.09
C ARG A 45 -1.78 -5.56 5.76
N LEU A 46 -3.01 -5.36 5.32
CA LEU A 46 -4.12 -6.18 5.79
C LEU A 46 -4.07 -7.55 5.10
N ASN A 47 -4.13 -8.63 5.90
CA ASN A 47 -4.25 -10.00 5.42
C ASN A 47 -5.27 -10.74 6.28
N ASN A 48 -6.33 -11.28 5.66
CA ASN A 48 -7.42 -11.98 6.37
C ASN A 48 -7.98 -11.19 7.57
N PHE A 49 -8.17 -9.88 7.43
CA PHE A 49 -8.61 -8.96 8.49
C PHE A 49 -7.65 -8.80 9.69
N TYR A 50 -6.38 -9.15 9.51
CA TYR A 50 -5.31 -8.86 10.48
C TYR A 50 -4.22 -7.99 9.84
N TRP A 51 -3.72 -7.01 10.57
CA TRP A 51 -2.59 -6.20 10.12
C TRP A 51 -1.28 -6.97 10.30
N VAL A 52 -0.57 -7.18 9.20
CA VAL A 52 0.77 -7.75 9.18
C VAL A 52 1.76 -6.60 9.02
N GLN A 53 2.67 -6.44 9.98
CA GLN A 53 3.74 -5.45 9.86
C GLN A 53 4.70 -5.85 8.75
N VAL A 54 5.13 -4.84 7.99
CA VAL A 54 6.01 -4.97 6.84
C VAL A 54 7.26 -4.12 7.06
N SER A 55 8.40 -4.52 6.50
CA SER A 55 9.64 -3.75 6.60
C SER A 55 9.48 -2.36 5.97
N GLY A 56 10.28 -1.39 6.44
CA GLY A 56 10.25 -0.02 5.96
C GLY A 56 9.44 0.93 6.84
N ARG A 57 9.51 2.22 6.47
CA ARG A 57 8.77 3.30 7.11
C ARG A 57 8.30 4.29 6.06
N LEU A 58 7.01 4.61 6.06
CA LEU A 58 6.40 5.58 5.14
C LEU A 58 5.35 6.40 5.88
N ASN A 59 5.12 7.62 5.41
CA ASN A 59 4.12 8.55 5.90
C ASN A 59 3.80 9.63 4.84
N PRO A 60 2.71 9.51 4.07
CA PRO A 60 1.79 8.37 3.98
C PRO A 60 2.25 7.30 2.97
N ILE A 61 1.50 6.19 2.97
CA ILE A 61 1.57 5.10 1.98
C ILE A 61 0.31 5.13 1.11
N ASP A 62 0.44 4.82 -0.17
CA ASP A 62 -0.63 4.73 -1.15
C ASP A 62 -0.65 3.34 -1.83
N ALA A 63 -1.86 2.81 -2.05
CA ALA A 63 -2.12 1.50 -2.65
C ALA A 63 -2.94 1.57 -3.94
N GLY A 64 -3.10 2.78 -4.51
CA GLY A 64 -3.92 3.02 -5.70
C GLY A 64 -3.26 2.59 -7.02
N GLY A 65 -1.96 2.30 -7.00
CA GLY A 65 -1.23 1.76 -8.14
C GLY A 65 -1.77 0.41 -8.62
N ASP A 66 -1.63 0.12 -9.92
CA ASP A 66 -1.96 -1.19 -10.50
C ASP A 66 -1.00 -2.27 -9.99
N LYS A 67 -1.38 -2.84 -8.84
CA LYS A 67 -0.60 -3.82 -8.07
C LYS A 67 0.78 -3.34 -7.64
N PHE A 68 0.92 -2.04 -7.37
CA PHE A 68 2.12 -1.47 -6.76
C PHE A 68 1.73 -0.49 -5.65
N ILE A 69 2.59 -0.37 -4.64
CA ILE A 69 2.45 0.66 -3.60
C ILE A 69 3.45 1.79 -3.84
N SER A 70 3.14 2.96 -3.33
CA SER A 70 4.03 4.12 -3.32
C SER A 70 3.89 4.88 -2.00
N GLY A 71 4.80 5.78 -1.71
CA GLY A 71 4.68 6.65 -0.54
C GLY A 71 5.90 7.52 -0.35
N ALA A 72 5.83 8.35 0.67
CA ALA A 72 6.94 9.18 1.14
C ALA A 72 7.41 8.69 2.52
N ASN A 73 8.64 8.97 2.93
CA ASN A 73 9.07 8.85 4.33
C ASN A 73 9.06 10.21 5.04
N ALA A 74 9.46 10.25 6.31
CA ALA A 74 9.52 11.48 7.10
C ALA A 74 10.55 12.52 6.59
N ASP A 75 11.49 12.12 5.74
CA ASP A 75 12.48 12.99 5.10
C ASP A 75 12.02 13.48 3.71
N ASP A 76 10.74 13.31 3.37
CA ASP A 76 10.14 13.55 2.06
C ASP A 76 10.73 12.66 0.92
N ASP A 77 11.53 11.62 1.22
CA ASP A 77 12.02 10.68 0.19
C ASP A 77 10.88 9.82 -0.33
N ILE A 78 10.85 9.62 -1.65
CA ILE A 78 9.78 8.92 -2.35
C ILE A 78 10.21 7.48 -2.60
N TYR A 79 9.32 6.54 -2.31
CA TYR A 79 9.53 5.12 -2.57
C TYR A 79 8.35 4.49 -3.31
N CYS A 80 8.65 3.44 -4.07
CA CYS A 80 7.66 2.58 -4.70
C CYS A 80 8.07 1.11 -4.61
N VAL A 81 7.11 0.20 -4.74
CA VAL A 81 7.37 -1.23 -4.92
C VAL A 81 6.76 -1.64 -6.24
N SER A 82 7.58 -1.83 -7.27
CA SER A 82 7.15 -1.91 -8.66
C SER A 82 6.47 -3.23 -9.07
N GLN A 83 6.13 -4.07 -8.09
CA GLN A 83 5.47 -5.37 -8.25
C GLN A 83 4.46 -5.56 -7.12
N ASP A 84 3.59 -6.55 -7.25
CA ASP A 84 2.61 -6.89 -6.22
C ASP A 84 3.32 -7.16 -4.88
N PRO A 85 3.20 -6.28 -3.87
CA PRO A 85 3.97 -6.42 -2.66
C PRO A 85 3.51 -7.61 -1.81
N SER A 86 2.38 -8.25 -2.15
CA SER A 86 1.95 -9.51 -1.53
C SER A 86 2.85 -10.69 -1.90
N THR A 87 3.63 -10.59 -2.98
CA THR A 87 4.53 -11.64 -3.46
C THR A 87 5.88 -11.68 -2.75
N PHE A 88 6.22 -10.64 -1.98
CA PHE A 88 7.46 -10.57 -1.22
C PHE A 88 7.26 -10.95 0.26
N PRO A 89 8.29 -11.51 0.91
CA PRO A 89 8.26 -11.72 2.35
C PRO A 89 8.18 -10.37 3.07
N ALA A 90 7.38 -10.32 4.14
CA ALA A 90 7.05 -9.07 4.82
C ALA A 90 8.28 -8.31 5.36
N ASN A 91 9.39 -9.00 5.64
CA ASN A 91 10.63 -8.41 6.14
C ASN A 91 11.60 -7.97 5.04
N ALA A 92 11.32 -8.23 3.76
CA ALA A 92 12.20 -7.90 2.65
C ALA A 92 11.44 -7.38 1.42
N ILE A 93 10.63 -6.34 1.64
CA ILE A 93 10.00 -5.62 0.53
C ILE A 93 11.06 -4.83 -0.26
N PRO A 94 11.09 -4.94 -1.59
CA PRO A 94 12.07 -4.26 -2.43
C PRO A 94 11.62 -2.83 -2.76
N TYR A 95 11.71 -1.92 -1.78
CA TYR A 95 11.48 -0.50 -2.03
C TYR A 95 12.50 0.08 -3.00
N VAL A 96 12.02 0.81 -3.99
CA VAL A 96 12.83 1.53 -4.97
C VAL A 96 12.66 3.02 -4.72
N HIS A 97 13.78 3.70 -4.52
CA HIS A 97 13.82 5.16 -4.35
C HIS A 97 13.50 5.85 -5.68
N VAL A 98 12.63 6.85 -5.62
CA VAL A 98 12.24 7.69 -6.75
C VAL A 98 12.86 9.07 -6.54
N GLU A 99 13.53 9.60 -7.57
CA GLU A 99 14.13 10.94 -7.52
C GLU A 99 13.07 12.02 -7.22
N GLY A 100 13.41 12.94 -6.32
CA GLY A 100 12.56 14.04 -5.89
C GLY A 100 12.31 14.03 -4.38
N LYS A 101 11.55 15.02 -3.89
CA LYS A 101 11.12 15.13 -2.50
C LYS A 101 9.63 15.47 -2.44
N LEU A 102 8.82 14.62 -1.83
CA LEU A 102 7.38 14.82 -1.66
C LEU A 102 6.95 14.41 -0.26
N LYS A 103 6.10 15.20 0.39
CA LYS A 103 5.48 14.85 1.69
C LYS A 103 4.21 13.99 1.54
N HIS A 104 3.69 13.88 0.32
CA HIS A 104 2.56 13.02 -0.01
C HIS A 104 2.69 12.59 -1.47
N TYR A 105 2.54 11.30 -1.74
CA TYR A 105 2.62 10.74 -3.09
C TYR A 105 1.58 9.63 -3.23
N ALA A 106 0.70 9.78 -4.21
CA ALA A 106 -0.41 8.87 -4.46
C ALA A 106 -0.51 8.55 -5.95
N CYS A 107 -0.90 7.32 -6.26
CA CYS A 107 -0.90 6.80 -7.61
C CYS A 107 -2.27 6.24 -7.98
N GLY A 108 -2.59 6.25 -9.27
CA GLY A 108 -3.79 5.65 -9.80
C GLY A 108 -3.70 5.41 -11.30
N PRO A 109 -4.82 5.06 -11.96
CA PRO A 109 -4.84 4.72 -13.39
C PRO A 109 -4.33 5.83 -14.32
N LEU A 110 -4.34 7.08 -13.87
CA LEU A 110 -3.95 8.26 -14.66
C LEU A 110 -2.51 8.74 -14.39
N GLY A 111 -1.74 8.00 -13.58
CA GLY A 111 -0.40 8.37 -13.14
C GLY A 111 -0.35 8.67 -11.65
N CYS A 112 0.75 9.30 -11.23
CA CYS A 112 0.98 9.63 -9.82
C CYS A 112 1.05 11.13 -9.61
N TRP A 113 0.54 11.54 -8.46
CA TRP A 113 0.49 12.93 -8.04
C TRP A 113 1.13 13.04 -6.66
N GLY A 114 1.76 14.17 -6.41
CA GLY A 114 2.23 14.44 -5.07
C GLY A 114 2.44 15.91 -4.80
N VAL A 115 2.65 16.20 -3.52
CA VAL A 115 2.95 17.54 -3.04
C VAL A 115 4.25 17.53 -2.24
N ASN A 116 5.07 18.56 -2.41
CA ASN A 116 6.29 18.73 -1.61
C ASN A 116 6.02 19.53 -0.32
N SER A 117 7.06 19.71 0.49
CA SER A 117 7.00 20.51 1.73
C SER A 117 6.65 21.98 1.48
N ALA A 118 6.97 22.54 0.30
CA ALA A 118 6.55 23.87 -0.14
C ALA A 118 5.09 23.95 -0.65
N ASN A 119 4.35 22.82 -0.64
CA ASN A 119 2.99 22.68 -1.19
C ASN A 119 2.89 22.80 -2.73
N GLU A 120 4.00 22.67 -3.44
CA GLU A 120 4.01 22.60 -4.89
C GLU A 120 3.49 21.23 -5.35
N ILE A 121 2.73 21.22 -6.44
CA ILE A 121 2.07 20.02 -6.96
C ILE A 121 2.88 19.46 -8.13
N TYR A 122 3.13 18.15 -8.09
CA TYR A 122 3.83 17.41 -9.12
C TYR A 122 2.95 16.31 -9.69
N TYR A 123 3.09 16.09 -10.98
CA TYR A 123 2.43 15.01 -11.71
C TYR A 123 3.48 14.19 -12.47
N ARG A 124 3.33 12.87 -12.40
CA ARG A 124 4.12 11.92 -13.17
C ARG A 124 3.19 11.05 -14.03
N ASN A 125 3.34 11.18 -15.35
CA ASN A 125 2.63 10.34 -16.30
C ASN A 125 3.27 8.94 -16.41
N GLN A 126 2.53 8.00 -17.01
CA GLN A 126 3.01 6.68 -17.43
C GLN A 126 3.67 5.84 -16.33
N VAL A 127 3.23 6.00 -15.08
CA VAL A 127 3.71 5.16 -13.99
C VAL A 127 3.08 3.77 -14.11
N THR A 128 3.88 2.81 -14.54
CA THR A 128 3.51 1.38 -14.59
C THR A 128 4.50 0.57 -13.75
N PRO A 129 4.13 -0.65 -13.32
CA PRO A 129 5.07 -1.59 -12.68
C PRO A 129 6.43 -1.71 -13.37
N LYS A 130 6.48 -1.58 -14.71
CA LYS A 130 7.71 -1.67 -15.51
C LYS A 130 8.45 -0.34 -15.73
N LEU A 131 7.77 0.79 -15.53
CA LEU A 131 8.28 2.15 -15.82
C LEU A 131 8.56 2.95 -14.54
N MET A 132 8.50 2.32 -13.37
CA MET A 132 9.04 2.89 -12.14
C MET A 132 10.55 3.10 -12.30
N PRO A 133 11.08 4.30 -11.98
CA PRO A 133 12.52 4.55 -12.10
C PRO A 133 13.28 3.62 -11.15
N GLY A 134 14.30 2.93 -11.65
CA GLY A 134 15.06 1.92 -10.91
C GLY A 134 14.74 0.46 -11.28
N TYR A 135 13.72 0.19 -12.10
CA TYR A 135 13.52 -1.13 -12.71
C TYR A 135 14.65 -1.41 -13.72
N ARG A 136 15.68 -2.17 -13.31
CA ARG A 136 16.65 -2.75 -14.24
C ARG A 136 15.98 -3.94 -14.93
N MET A 137 15.76 -3.83 -16.25
CA MET A 137 15.52 -5.01 -17.08
C MET A 137 16.74 -5.93 -16.93
N GLY A 138 16.53 -7.13 -16.40
CA GLY A 138 17.50 -8.21 -16.51
C GLY A 138 17.64 -8.69 -17.94
#